data_AF-A0A7W1S9S1-F1
#
_entry.id   AF-A0A7W1S9S1-F1
#
_cell.length_a   1.000
_cell.length_b   1.000
_cell.length_c   1.000
_cell.angle_alpha   90.00
_cell.angle_beta   90.00
_cell.angle_gamma   90.00
#
_symmetry.space_group_name_H-M   'P 1'
#
loop_
_entity.id
_entity.type
_entity.pdbx_description
1 polymer ?
#
loop_
_entity_poly.entity_id
_entity_poly.type
_entity_poly.pdbx_seq_one_letter_code
_entity_poly.pdbx_strand_id
1 'polypeptide(L)' 'PLRWFPWLANATDEQQTHYELHAFSIYWPDLDDGLDIEALITGNWTTPMDEQVEEAL' A
#
# COMPACT_ATOMS: atom_id res chain seq x y z
N PRO A 1 -13.05 8.52 2.44
CA PRO A 1 -12.09 7.39 2.54
C PRO A 1 -11.15 7.31 1.33
N LEU A 2 -11.66 7.15 0.10
CA LEU A 2 -10.82 7.12 -1.13
C LEU A 2 -10.02 8.40 -1.38
N ARG A 3 -10.55 9.58 -1.01
CA ARG A 3 -9.85 10.87 -1.15
C ARG A 3 -8.50 10.98 -0.41
N TRP A 4 -8.21 10.06 0.51
CA TRP A 4 -6.93 9.99 1.21
C TRP A 4 -5.85 9.26 0.41
N PHE A 5 -6.26 8.55 -0.65
CA PHE A 5 -5.39 7.80 -1.55
C PHE A 5 -5.61 8.30 -2.98
N PRO A 6 -5.01 9.43 -3.38
CA PRO A 6 -5.24 10.02 -4.69
C PRO A 6 -4.91 9.07 -5.85
N TRP A 7 -3.95 8.16 -5.68
CA TRP A 7 -3.62 7.13 -6.67
C TRP A 7 -4.80 6.17 -6.90
N LEU A 8 -5.42 5.68 -5.82
CA LEU A 8 -6.56 4.77 -5.89
C LEU A 8 -7.83 5.48 -6.35
N ALA A 9 -8.02 6.75 -5.94
CA ALA A 9 -9.17 7.55 -6.35
C ALA A 9 -9.16 7.92 -7.84
N ASN A 10 -7.99 7.94 -8.49
CA ASN A 10 -7.84 8.21 -9.92
C ASN A 10 -7.67 6.93 -10.76
N ALA A 11 -7.59 5.76 -10.14
CA ALA A 11 -7.48 4.49 -10.84
C ALA A 11 -8.76 4.15 -11.61
N THR A 12 -8.63 3.42 -12.73
CA THR A 12 -9.80 2.95 -13.48
C THR A 12 -10.61 1.96 -12.67
N ASP A 13 -11.87 1.72 -13.07
CA ASP A 13 -12.71 0.70 -12.42
C ASP A 13 -12.05 -0.69 -12.46
N GLU A 14 -11.36 -1.01 -13.56
CA GLU A 14 -10.60 -2.27 -13.71
C GLU A 14 -9.46 -2.35 -12.69
N GLN A 15 -8.64 -1.30 -12.59
CA GLN A 15 -7.55 -1.24 -11.62
C GLN A 15 -8.06 -1.29 -10.19
N GLN A 16 -9.10 -0.54 -9.83
CA GLN A 16 -9.63 -0.54 -8.45
C GLN A 16 -10.19 -1.90 -8.03
N THR A 17 -10.76 -2.66 -8.96
CA THR A 17 -11.39 -3.96 -8.67
C THR A 17 -10.43 -5.13 -8.73
N HIS A 18 -9.25 -4.96 -9.36
CA HIS A 18 -8.18 -5.96 -9.39
C HIS A 18 -7.23 -5.76 -8.20
N TYR A 19 -7.62 -6.31 -7.04
CA TYR A 19 -6.82 -6.29 -5.83
C TYR A 19 -6.58 -7.68 -5.26
N GLU A 20 -5.50 -7.80 -4.50
CA GLU A 20 -5.10 -8.98 -3.75
C GLU A 20 -5.22 -8.71 -2.25
N LEU A 21 -5.77 -9.68 -1.52
CA LEU A 21 -5.86 -9.62 -0.06
C LEU A 21 -4.72 -10.44 0.54
N HIS A 22 -3.91 -9.78 1.37
CA HIS A 22 -2.93 -10.43 2.22
C HIS A 22 -3.40 -10.40 3.68
N ALA A 23 -2.64 -11.02 4.58
CA ALA A 23 -3.01 -11.12 5.99
C ALA A 23 -3.26 -9.74 6.66
N PHE A 24 -2.48 -8.72 6.29
CA PHE A 24 -2.54 -7.37 6.87
C PHE A 24 -2.48 -6.25 5.84
N SER A 25 -2.67 -6.55 4.55
CA SER A 25 -2.64 -5.54 3.50
C SER A 25 -3.60 -5.84 2.35
N ILE A 26 -3.93 -4.80 1.60
CA ILE A 26 -4.62 -4.88 0.31
C ILE A 26 -3.66 -4.36 -0.74
N TYR A 27 -3.37 -5.15 -1.77
CA TYR A 27 -2.42 -4.80 -2.81
C TYR A 27 -3.10 -4.67 -4.17
N TRP A 28 -2.77 -3.64 -4.92
CA TRP A 28 -3.26 -3.42 -6.28
C TRP A 28 -2.11 -3.63 -7.29
N PRO A 29 -2.01 -4.81 -7.93
CA PRO A 29 -0.88 -5.13 -8.81
C PRO A 29 -0.77 -4.20 -10.02
N ASP A 30 -1.90 -3.71 -10.56
CA ASP A 30 -1.90 -2.80 -11.70
C ASP A 30 -1.44 -1.38 -11.35
N LEU A 31 -1.34 -1.07 -10.06
CA LEU A 31 -0.95 0.24 -9.52
C LEU A 31 0.41 0.19 -8.80
N ASP A 32 0.96 -1.02 -8.59
CA ASP A 32 2.21 -1.26 -7.86
C ASP A 32 2.21 -0.59 -6.46
N ASP A 33 1.04 -0.55 -5.82
CA ASP A 33 0.82 0.12 -4.54
C ASP A 33 -0.23 -0.63 -3.71
N GLY A 34 -0.27 -0.36 -2.40
CA GLY A 34 -1.12 -1.07 -1.47
C GLY A 34 -1.42 -0.31 -0.18
N LEU A 35 -2.33 -0.87 0.60
CA LEU A 35 -2.73 -0.35 1.90
C LEU A 35 -2.36 -1.35 2.98
N ASP A 36 -1.59 -0.90 3.96
CA ASP A 36 -1.40 -1.61 5.20
C ASP A 36 -2.59 -1.36 6.15
N ILE A 37 -3.21 -2.44 6.62
CA ILE A 37 -4.41 -2.37 7.48
C ILE A 37 -4.05 -1.88 8.89
N GLU A 38 -2.89 -2.23 9.43
CA GLU A 38 -2.44 -1.74 10.74
C GLU A 38 -2.16 -0.23 10.68
N ALA A 39 -1.47 0.24 9.65
CA ALA A 39 -1.23 1.66 9.41
C ALA A 39 -2.55 2.42 9.23
N LEU A 40 -3.52 1.85 8.51
CA LEU A 40 -4.84 2.46 8.30
C LEU A 40 -5.63 2.59 9.62
N ILE A 41 -5.55 1.60 10.50
CA ILE A 41 -6.27 1.60 11.80
C ILE A 41 -5.59 2.51 12.82
N THR A 42 -4.26 2.48 12.88
CA THR A 42 -3.48 3.22 13.89
C THR A 42 -3.19 4.66 13.47
N GLY A 43 -3.29 4.96 12.17
CA GLY A 43 -2.84 6.22 11.58
C GLY A 43 -1.31 6.34 11.52
N ASN A 44 -0.58 5.27 11.83
CA ASN A 44 0.88 5.26 11.82
C ASN A 44 1.39 4.85 10.43
N TRP A 45 1.46 5.82 9.51
CA TRP A 45 1.97 5.63 8.16
C TRP A 45 3.50 5.61 8.08
N THR A 46 4.21 5.25 9.16
CA THR A 46 5.68 5.21 9.12
C THR A 46 6.13 4.27 8.01
N THR A 47 6.70 4.91 6.99
CA THR A 47 7.47 4.37 5.86
C THR A 47 8.35 3.22 6.34
N PRO A 48 8.61 2.19 5.50
CA PRO A 48 9.56 1.15 5.85
C PRO A 48 10.84 1.81 6.36
N MET A 49 11.44 1.22 7.39
CA MET A 49 12.79 1.54 7.83
C MET A 49 13.63 1.84 6.58
N ASP A 50 14.19 3.06 6.47
CA ASP A 50 15.04 3.42 5.34
C ASP A 50 15.98 2.24 5.02
N GLU A 51 16.00 1.91 3.74
CA GLU A 51 16.74 0.85 3.09
C GLU A 51 18.24 0.77 3.51
N GLN A 52 18.71 -0.48 3.69
CA GLN A 52 20.01 -1.03 3.26
C GLN A 52 21.32 -0.59 3.97
N VAL A 53 21.93 -1.50 4.76
CA VAL A 53 23.22 -2.19 4.46
C VAL A 53 23.40 -3.39 5.42
N GLU A 54 23.24 -4.61 4.92
CA GLU A 54 23.93 -5.78 5.49
C GLU A 54 24.71 -6.47 4.36
N GLU A 55 25.49 -5.67 3.62
CA GLU A 55 26.64 -6.16 2.87
C GLU A 55 27.90 -5.83 3.68
N ALA A 56 28.63 -6.89 4.05
CA ALA A 56 30.01 -6.92 4.54
C ALA A 56 30.34 -6.24 5.89
N LEU A 57 30.41 -7.05 6.96
CA LEU A 57 31.55 -7.12 7.89
C LEU A 57 31.59 -8.47 8.63
#